data_AF-A0A8H3DK06-F1
#
_entry.id   AF-A0A8H3DK06-F1
#
_cell.length_a   1.000
_cell.length_b   1.000
_cell.length_c   1.000
_cell.angle_alpha   90.00
_cell.angle_beta   90.00
_cell.angle_gamma   90.00
#
_symmetry.space_group_name_H-M   'P 1'
#
loop_
_entity.id
_entity.type
_entity.pdbx_description
1 polymer ?
#
loop_
_entity_poly.entity_id
_entity_poly.type
_entity_poly.pdbx_seq_one_letter_code
_entity_poly.pdbx_strand_id
1 'polypeptide(L)'
;MGVLDIVPAGVLTGDNVRKLFEYARENNFAIPAVLIKQYRILLHLLLPTRFLRPPGGDIKAPIIIQASQGGSAYFAGKGLSNSNQEASIIGAIAAAHHVRTVAKAYGVPVVLHTDHCAHKLLPWFDGMLDADEAYFKEHGEPLFSSHMLDLSEEPKDKNIETCVKYFTRMAKMKQWLEMEIGITGGEEDGVDNTGVDNAALYTQPEDIYDVYKALSAISPNFSIAAAFGNVHGVYK
;
A
#
# COMPACT_ATOMS: atom_id res chain seq x y z
N MET A 1 -18.91 -14.29 13.35
CA MET A 1 -18.09 -13.11 13.69
C MET A 1 -17.86 -12.36 12.41
N GLY A 2 -18.15 -11.06 12.40
CA GLY A 2 -17.84 -10.17 11.29
C GLY A 2 -16.46 -9.55 11.48
N VAL A 3 -15.93 -8.89 10.43
CA VAL A 3 -14.63 -8.20 10.49
C VAL A 3 -14.61 -7.15 11.61
N LEU A 4 -15.75 -6.53 11.92
CA LEU A 4 -15.87 -5.55 13.01
C LEU A 4 -15.78 -6.13 14.43
N ASP A 5 -15.91 -7.44 14.59
CA ASP A 5 -15.62 -8.13 15.86
C ASP A 5 -14.11 -8.28 16.08
N ILE A 6 -13.31 -8.11 15.01
CA ILE A 6 -11.86 -8.32 15.00
C ILE A 6 -11.10 -6.99 15.02
N VAL A 7 -11.58 -6.01 14.25
CA VAL A 7 -10.95 -4.70 14.07
C VAL A 7 -11.98 -3.57 14.12
N PRO A 8 -11.61 -2.36 14.57
CA PRO A 8 -12.54 -1.24 14.64
C PRO A 8 -12.91 -0.69 13.26
N ALA A 9 -14.01 0.07 13.19
CA ALA A 9 -14.29 0.92 12.03
C ALA A 9 -13.35 2.14 12.00
N GLY A 10 -13.07 2.65 10.80
CA GLY A 10 -12.11 3.74 10.58
C GLY A 10 -10.82 3.23 9.93
N VAL A 11 -9.82 4.11 9.85
CA VAL A 11 -8.51 3.73 9.31
C VAL A 11 -7.79 2.84 10.32
N LEU A 12 -7.34 1.67 9.86
CA LEU A 12 -6.63 0.68 10.66
C LEU A 12 -5.13 0.97 10.65
N THR A 13 -4.47 0.84 11.78
CA THR A 13 -3.02 1.03 11.90
C THR A 13 -2.44 -0.09 12.78
N GLY A 14 -1.13 -0.34 12.67
CA GLY A 14 -0.43 -1.30 13.53
C GLY A 14 -1.02 -2.72 13.47
N ASP A 15 -1.19 -3.33 14.64
CA ASP A 15 -1.68 -4.69 14.79
C ASP A 15 -3.07 -4.91 14.20
N ASN A 16 -3.90 -3.87 14.03
CA ASN A 16 -5.22 -4.02 13.42
C ASN A 16 -5.12 -4.35 11.93
N VAL A 17 -4.11 -3.85 11.20
CA VAL A 17 -3.87 -4.24 9.81
C VAL A 17 -3.51 -5.72 9.74
N ARG A 18 -2.60 -6.17 10.61
CA ARG A 18 -2.19 -7.57 10.70
C ARG A 18 -3.35 -8.50 11.03
N LYS A 19 -4.14 -8.19 12.08
CA LYS A 19 -5.33 -8.96 12.46
C LYS A 19 -6.33 -9.08 11.31
N LEU A 20 -6.52 -8.01 10.54
CA LEU A 20 -7.40 -8.02 9.38
C LEU A 20 -6.90 -8.99 8.31
N PHE A 21 -5.60 -8.98 7.99
CA PHE A 21 -5.01 -9.89 7.01
C PHE A 21 -4.95 -11.35 7.49
N GLU A 22 -4.68 -11.58 8.77
CA GLU A 22 -4.76 -12.92 9.39
C GLU A 22 -6.19 -13.46 9.29
N TYR A 23 -7.19 -12.65 9.67
CA TYR A 23 -8.60 -13.02 9.55
C TYR A 23 -9.01 -13.29 8.09
N ALA A 24 -8.54 -12.47 7.13
CA ALA A 24 -8.78 -12.67 5.71
C ALA A 24 -8.23 -14.00 5.20
N ARG A 25 -7.03 -14.39 5.66
CA ARG A 25 -6.41 -15.68 5.36
C ARG A 25 -7.17 -16.85 5.96
N GLU A 26 -7.54 -16.77 7.24
CA GLU A 26 -8.32 -17.80 7.95
C GLU A 26 -9.71 -18.03 7.32
N ASN A 27 -10.30 -16.98 6.75
CA ASN A 27 -11.65 -17.01 6.17
C ASN A 27 -11.64 -17.01 4.63
N ASN A 28 -10.49 -17.23 3.99
CA ASN A 28 -10.33 -17.39 2.55
C ASN A 28 -10.94 -16.26 1.69
N PHE A 29 -10.66 -14.99 2.03
CA PHE A 29 -11.04 -13.86 1.19
C PHE A 29 -9.88 -12.88 0.99
N ALA A 30 -9.92 -12.14 -0.12
CA ALA A 30 -9.03 -11.02 -0.40
C ALA A 30 -9.75 -9.69 -0.18
N ILE A 31 -8.97 -8.63 0.07
CA ILE A 31 -9.50 -7.29 0.31
C ILE A 31 -9.23 -6.44 -0.93
N PRO A 32 -10.25 -5.84 -1.56
CA PRO A 32 -10.03 -5.03 -2.74
C PRO A 32 -9.22 -3.77 -2.37
N ALA A 33 -8.20 -3.49 -3.17
CA ALA A 33 -7.41 -2.27 -3.08
C ALA A 33 -7.76 -1.34 -4.24
N VAL A 34 -8.23 -0.13 -3.93
CA VAL A 34 -8.77 0.78 -4.94
C VAL A 34 -8.08 2.13 -4.92
N LEU A 35 -7.64 2.54 -6.11
CA LEU A 35 -6.98 3.81 -6.35
C LEU A 35 -7.92 5.00 -6.17
N ILE A 36 -7.49 5.97 -5.37
CA ILE A 36 -8.16 7.26 -5.24
C ILE A 36 -7.41 8.35 -6.00
N LYS A 37 -8.20 9.15 -6.73
CA LYS A 37 -7.74 10.36 -7.41
C LYS A 37 -8.53 11.61 -7.00
N GLN A 38 -9.74 11.44 -6.47
CA GLN A 38 -10.62 12.54 -6.06
C GLN A 38 -11.62 12.07 -5.00
N TYR A 39 -12.10 13.01 -4.18
CA TYR A 39 -13.04 12.73 -3.07
C TYR A 39 -14.32 12.01 -3.52
N ARG A 40 -14.80 12.25 -4.75
CA ARG A 40 -15.99 11.56 -5.28
C ARG A 40 -15.78 10.06 -5.39
N ILE A 41 -14.58 9.60 -5.74
CA ILE A 41 -14.28 8.17 -5.82
C ILE A 41 -14.35 7.56 -4.41
N LEU A 42 -13.82 8.25 -3.40
CA LEU A 42 -13.88 7.78 -2.02
C LEU A 42 -15.32 7.53 -1.55
N LEU A 43 -16.24 8.46 -1.82
CA LEU A 43 -17.65 8.32 -1.43
C LEU A 43 -18.33 7.14 -2.13
N HIS A 44 -18.02 6.92 -3.41
CA HIS A 44 -18.51 5.76 -4.16
C HIS A 44 -17.89 4.44 -3.71
N LEU A 45 -16.79 4.43 -2.96
CA LEU A 45 -16.18 3.23 -2.39
C LEU A 45 -16.74 2.91 -1.00
N LEU A 46 -16.84 3.91 -0.13
CA LEU A 46 -17.29 3.73 1.25
C LEU A 46 -18.80 3.42 1.36
N LEU A 47 -19.60 3.94 0.42
CA LEU A 47 -21.05 3.70 0.41
C LEU A 47 -21.42 2.24 0.10
N PRO A 48 -20.96 1.60 -0.99
CA PRO A 48 -21.29 0.20 -1.27
C PRO A 48 -20.59 -0.77 -0.34
N THR A 49 -19.34 -0.51 0.10
CA THR A 49 -18.62 -1.39 1.05
C THR A 49 -19.36 -1.56 2.36
N ARG A 50 -20.05 -0.51 2.82
CA ARG A 50 -20.99 -0.61 3.95
C ARG A 50 -22.05 -1.68 3.73
N PHE A 51 -22.47 -1.98 2.50
CA PHE A 51 -23.52 -2.96 2.18
C PHE A 51 -22.98 -4.28 1.62
N LEU A 52 -21.68 -4.37 1.32
CA LEU A 52 -21.04 -5.60 0.85
C LEU A 52 -20.87 -6.60 2.01
N ARG A 53 -21.03 -7.88 1.67
CA ARG A 53 -20.99 -9.01 2.59
C ARG A 53 -20.02 -10.07 2.06
N PRO A 54 -18.94 -10.42 2.78
CA PRO A 54 -18.15 -11.61 2.47
C PRO A 54 -18.95 -12.90 2.81
N PRO A 55 -18.67 -14.05 2.17
CA PRO A 55 -19.37 -15.31 2.46
C PRO A 55 -19.38 -15.61 3.97
N GLY A 56 -20.57 -15.76 4.56
CA GLY A 56 -20.74 -16.02 6.01
C GLY A 56 -20.56 -14.82 6.95
N GLY A 57 -20.23 -13.62 6.45
CA GLY A 57 -20.00 -12.41 7.27
C GLY A 57 -21.22 -11.50 7.44
N ASP A 58 -21.06 -10.40 8.19
CA ASP A 58 -22.04 -9.32 8.32
C ASP A 58 -21.89 -8.24 7.22
N ILE A 59 -22.86 -7.34 7.16
CA ILE A 59 -22.85 -6.07 6.41
C ILE A 59 -21.61 -5.25 6.87
N LYS A 60 -20.72 -4.83 5.94
CA LYS A 60 -19.51 -3.97 6.07
C LYS A 60 -18.18 -4.72 5.81
N ALA A 61 -17.92 -5.04 4.55
CA ALA A 61 -16.63 -5.58 4.11
C ALA A 61 -15.49 -4.55 4.30
N PRO A 62 -14.28 -4.98 4.68
CA PRO A 62 -13.09 -4.12 4.73
C PRO A 62 -12.68 -3.70 3.32
N ILE A 63 -11.95 -2.59 3.21
CA ILE A 63 -11.40 -2.10 1.94
C ILE A 63 -10.00 -1.52 2.14
N ILE A 64 -9.14 -1.69 1.14
CA ILE A 64 -7.88 -0.95 1.04
C ILE A 64 -8.12 0.24 0.11
N ILE A 65 -7.79 1.44 0.58
CA ILE A 65 -7.89 2.67 -0.19
C ILE A 65 -6.48 3.15 -0.41
N GLN A 66 -6.06 3.23 -1.68
CA GLN A 66 -4.67 3.53 -2.00
C GLN A 66 -4.53 4.76 -2.89
N ALA A 67 -3.46 5.51 -2.68
CA ALA A 67 -3.09 6.63 -3.53
C ALA A 67 -1.81 6.29 -4.29
N SER A 68 -1.85 6.31 -5.62
CA SER A 68 -0.62 6.27 -6.41
C SER A 68 0.04 7.65 -6.45
N GLN A 69 1.31 7.71 -6.87
CA GLN A 69 2.03 8.98 -7.00
C GLN A 69 1.26 10.00 -7.85
N GLY A 70 0.77 9.59 -9.02
CA GLY A 70 0.00 10.45 -9.92
C GLY A 70 -1.42 10.72 -9.43
N GLY A 71 -2.05 9.76 -8.74
CA GLY A 71 -3.34 9.97 -8.09
C GLY A 71 -3.28 11.00 -6.98
N SER A 72 -2.19 10.98 -6.20
CA SER A 72 -1.90 11.95 -5.15
C SER A 72 -1.68 13.34 -5.72
N ALA A 73 -0.85 13.49 -6.75
CA ALA A 73 -0.65 14.78 -7.43
C ALA A 73 -1.97 15.33 -8.01
N TYR A 74 -2.83 14.46 -8.55
CA TYR A 74 -4.15 14.87 -9.01
C TYR A 74 -5.03 15.36 -7.86
N PHE A 75 -4.99 14.69 -6.70
CA PHE A 75 -5.75 15.07 -5.51
C PHE A 75 -5.33 16.45 -4.97
N ALA A 76 -4.04 16.78 -5.04
CA ALA A 76 -3.53 18.11 -4.72
C ALA A 76 -3.98 19.18 -5.73
N GLY A 77 -4.18 18.76 -6.98
CA GLY A 77 -4.60 19.60 -8.09
C GLY A 77 -3.47 19.85 -9.08
N LYS A 78 -3.77 19.68 -10.37
CA LYS A 78 -2.78 19.79 -11.48
C LYS A 78 -2.11 21.17 -11.63
N GLY A 79 -2.57 22.18 -10.91
CA GLY A 79 -1.95 23.51 -10.91
C GLY A 79 -0.71 23.64 -10.01
N LEU A 80 -0.45 22.65 -9.15
CA LEU A 80 0.73 22.61 -8.30
C LEU A 80 1.91 21.95 -9.02
N SER A 81 3.11 22.49 -8.82
CA SER A 81 4.33 21.85 -9.30
C SER A 81 4.57 20.54 -8.55
N ASN A 82 5.09 19.54 -9.27
CA ASN A 82 5.46 18.25 -8.70
C ASN A 82 6.95 17.94 -8.89
N SER A 83 7.78 18.96 -9.09
CA SER A 83 9.21 18.81 -9.44
C SER A 83 10.00 17.99 -8.42
N ASN A 84 9.71 18.12 -7.13
CA ASN A 84 10.28 17.30 -6.06
C ASN A 84 9.19 16.52 -5.32
N GLN A 85 8.19 16.03 -6.06
CA GLN A 85 7.06 15.29 -5.51
C GLN A 85 6.15 16.09 -4.56
N GLU A 86 6.26 17.42 -4.49
CA GLU A 86 5.53 18.22 -3.50
C GLU A 86 4.00 18.10 -3.66
N ALA A 87 3.50 18.09 -4.90
CA ALA A 87 2.08 17.88 -5.17
C ALA A 87 1.64 16.46 -4.79
N SER A 88 2.44 15.44 -5.07
CA SER A 88 2.16 14.06 -4.66
C SER A 88 2.14 13.91 -3.14
N ILE A 89 3.08 14.53 -2.42
CA ILE A 89 3.15 14.47 -0.95
C ILE A 89 1.91 15.14 -0.35
N ILE A 90 1.64 16.42 -0.68
CA ILE A 90 0.52 17.15 -0.08
C ILE A 90 -0.83 16.54 -0.45
N GLY A 91 -0.96 16.02 -1.67
CA GLY A 91 -2.17 15.37 -2.15
C GLY A 91 -2.46 14.05 -1.45
N ALA A 92 -1.43 13.24 -1.22
CA ALA A 92 -1.55 12.01 -0.44
C ALA A 92 -1.97 12.31 1.01
N ILE A 93 -1.34 13.31 1.65
CA ILE A 93 -1.68 13.75 3.01
C ILE A 93 -3.11 14.28 3.08
N ALA A 94 -3.54 15.10 2.13
CA ALA A 94 -4.91 15.62 2.07
C ALA A 94 -5.93 14.50 1.90
N ALA A 95 -5.65 13.53 1.03
CA ALA A 95 -6.47 12.35 0.85
C ALA A 95 -6.56 11.51 2.12
N ALA A 96 -5.43 11.28 2.80
CA ALA A 96 -5.36 10.54 4.04
C ALA A 96 -6.25 11.15 5.14
N HIS A 97 -6.13 12.46 5.37
CA HIS A 97 -6.98 13.16 6.33
C HIS A 97 -8.47 13.05 5.99
N HIS A 98 -8.81 13.16 4.71
CA HIS A 98 -10.19 13.00 4.27
C HIS A 98 -10.73 11.60 4.58
N VAL A 99 -9.97 10.54 4.22
CA VAL A 99 -10.33 9.14 4.52
C VAL A 99 -10.49 8.92 6.03
N ARG A 100 -9.52 9.34 6.84
CA ARG A 100 -9.57 9.21 8.31
C ARG A 100 -10.81 9.89 8.90
N THR A 101 -11.18 11.06 8.37
CA THR A 101 -12.35 11.81 8.82
C THR A 101 -13.66 11.05 8.57
N VAL A 102 -13.82 10.45 7.38
CA VAL A 102 -15.11 9.87 6.98
C VAL A 102 -15.23 8.37 7.27
N ALA A 103 -14.15 7.60 7.22
CA ALA A 103 -14.20 6.12 7.30
C ALA A 103 -14.93 5.61 8.55
N LYS A 104 -14.69 6.24 9.71
CA LYS A 104 -15.36 5.91 10.97
C LYS A 104 -16.87 6.19 10.92
N ALA A 105 -17.28 7.29 10.29
CA ALA A 105 -18.69 7.65 10.12
C ALA A 105 -19.43 6.68 9.18
N TYR A 106 -18.74 6.14 8.18
CA TYR A 106 -19.27 5.06 7.34
C TYR A 106 -19.33 3.70 8.06
N GLY A 107 -18.60 3.55 9.17
CA GLY A 107 -18.56 2.32 9.94
C GLY A 107 -17.78 1.21 9.24
N VAL A 108 -16.84 1.55 8.35
CA VAL A 108 -16.09 0.59 7.53
C VAL A 108 -14.63 0.54 8.01
N PRO A 109 -14.04 -0.66 8.19
CA PRO A 109 -12.60 -0.80 8.40
C PRO A 109 -11.83 -0.51 7.10
N VAL A 110 -10.88 0.42 7.17
CA VAL A 110 -10.12 0.87 6.00
C VAL A 110 -8.63 0.70 6.25
N VAL A 111 -7.93 0.03 5.35
CA VAL A 111 -6.46 0.16 5.27
C VAL A 111 -6.16 1.28 4.30
N LEU A 112 -5.45 2.31 4.76
CA LEU A 112 -5.03 3.43 3.94
C LEU A 112 -3.58 3.19 3.46
N HIS A 113 -3.41 3.09 2.14
CA HIS A 113 -2.18 2.63 1.51
C HIS A 113 -1.66 3.63 0.47
N THR A 114 -0.40 3.49 0.07
CA THR A 114 0.17 4.20 -1.07
C THR A 114 0.77 3.21 -2.03
N ASP A 115 0.40 3.35 -3.30
CA ASP A 115 0.73 2.43 -4.38
C ASP A 115 2.21 2.55 -4.80
N HIS A 116 2.61 1.76 -5.81
CA HIS A 116 3.92 1.69 -6.47
C HIS A 116 4.80 2.94 -6.30
N CYS A 117 5.98 2.72 -5.72
CA CYS A 117 6.99 3.74 -5.48
C CYS A 117 8.37 3.25 -5.93
N ALA A 118 8.68 3.50 -7.21
CA ALA A 118 9.98 3.25 -7.80
C ALA A 118 11.11 4.10 -7.20
N HIS A 119 12.36 3.73 -7.45
CA HIS A 119 13.54 4.43 -6.92
C HIS A 119 13.50 5.96 -7.19
N LYS A 120 13.06 6.36 -8.39
CA LYS A 120 12.90 7.77 -8.80
C LYS A 120 11.85 8.54 -7.99
N LEU A 121 10.95 7.84 -7.32
CA LEU A 121 9.83 8.38 -6.54
C LEU A 121 10.09 8.36 -5.03
N LEU A 122 11.25 7.89 -4.56
CA LEU A 122 11.61 7.88 -3.14
C LEU A 122 11.44 9.24 -2.41
N PRO A 123 11.63 10.42 -3.04
CA PRO A 123 11.31 11.69 -2.38
C PRO A 123 9.84 11.82 -1.96
N TRP A 124 8.91 11.21 -2.71
CA TRP A 124 7.51 11.12 -2.33
C TRP A 124 7.33 10.24 -1.09
N PHE A 125 7.99 9.08 -1.07
CA PHE A 125 7.99 8.15 0.06
C PHE A 125 8.53 8.79 1.34
N ASP A 126 9.67 9.48 1.23
CA ASP A 126 10.30 10.20 2.34
C ASP A 126 9.34 11.26 2.93
N GLY A 127 8.70 12.07 2.07
CA GLY A 127 7.75 13.08 2.51
C GLY A 127 6.49 12.52 3.15
N MET A 128 6.04 11.33 2.75
CA MET A 128 4.92 10.64 3.40
C MET A 128 5.32 10.12 4.78
N LEU A 129 6.51 9.51 4.92
CA LEU A 129 7.01 9.05 6.21
C LEU A 129 7.27 10.21 7.20
N ASP A 130 7.73 11.37 6.71
CA ASP A 130 7.86 12.57 7.54
C ASP A 130 6.49 12.99 8.12
N ALA A 131 5.44 12.94 7.30
CA ALA A 131 4.07 13.23 7.73
C ALA A 131 3.53 12.18 8.71
N ASP A 132 3.84 10.90 8.50
CA ASP A 132 3.50 9.83 9.43
C ASP A 132 4.17 10.00 10.78
N GLU A 133 5.46 10.33 10.82
CA GLU A 133 6.20 10.54 12.07
C GLU A 133 5.64 11.72 12.85
N ALA A 134 5.31 12.82 12.16
CA ALA A 134 4.65 13.98 12.76
C ALA A 134 3.28 13.59 13.34
N TYR A 135 2.46 12.86 12.56
CA TYR A 135 1.14 12.43 13.00
C TYR A 135 1.21 11.43 14.16
N PHE A 136 2.16 10.49 14.12
CA PHE A 136 2.40 9.48 15.15
C PHE A 136 2.80 10.11 16.48
N LYS A 137 3.62 11.17 16.46
CA LYS A 137 4.01 11.91 17.67
C LYS A 137 2.81 12.53 18.38
N GLU A 138 1.80 12.98 17.63
CA GLU A 138 0.62 13.65 18.18
C GLU A 138 -0.52 12.69 18.52
N HIS A 139 -0.70 11.63 17.73
CA HIS A 139 -1.88 10.77 17.78
C HIS A 139 -1.59 9.34 18.29
N GLY A 140 -0.31 8.96 18.39
CA GLY A 140 0.11 7.60 18.77
C GLY A 140 -0.10 6.53 17.70
N GLU A 141 -0.45 6.95 16.48
CA GLU A 141 -0.64 6.10 15.30
C GLU A 141 -0.21 6.85 14.03
N PRO A 142 0.25 6.16 12.97
CA PRO A 142 0.66 6.81 11.73
C PRO A 142 -0.53 7.34 10.94
N LEU A 143 -0.28 8.28 10.02
CA LEU A 143 -1.29 8.85 9.13
C LEU A 143 -1.80 7.78 8.16
N PHE A 144 -0.87 7.05 7.53
CA PHE A 144 -1.12 5.91 6.65
C PHE A 144 -0.99 4.58 7.39
N SER A 145 -1.77 3.59 6.96
CA SER A 145 -1.67 2.21 7.44
C SER A 145 -0.41 1.52 6.92
N SER A 146 -0.05 1.83 5.67
CA SER A 146 0.94 1.08 4.90
C SER A 146 1.46 1.88 3.70
N HIS A 147 2.63 1.51 3.20
CA HIS A 147 3.22 2.04 1.96
C HIS A 147 3.82 0.91 1.13
N MET A 148 3.83 1.08 -0.19
CA MET A 148 4.49 0.16 -1.13
C MET A 148 5.85 0.72 -1.60
N LEU A 149 6.88 -0.13 -1.58
CA LEU A 149 8.11 0.07 -2.32
C LEU A 149 8.14 -0.90 -3.49
N ASP A 150 8.21 -0.34 -4.69
CA ASP A 150 8.40 -1.13 -5.90
C ASP A 150 9.79 -0.86 -6.44
N LEU A 151 10.76 -1.66 -6.00
CA LEU A 151 12.15 -1.57 -6.45
C LEU A 151 12.49 -2.82 -7.28
N SER A 152 11.49 -3.40 -7.94
CA SER A 152 11.59 -4.58 -8.81
C SER A 152 12.61 -4.39 -9.94
N GLU A 153 12.73 -3.16 -10.47
CA GLU A 153 13.70 -2.76 -11.49
C GLU A 153 15.17 -2.80 -10.99
N GLU A 154 15.38 -2.72 -9.66
CA GLU A 154 16.72 -2.73 -9.06
C GLU A 154 17.21 -4.18 -8.84
N PRO A 155 18.53 -4.41 -8.79
CA PRO A 155 19.06 -5.72 -8.39
C PRO A 155 18.45 -6.19 -7.06
N LYS A 156 18.03 -7.46 -6.96
CA LYS A 156 17.37 -8.04 -5.78
C LYS A 156 17.99 -7.59 -4.46
N ASP A 157 19.31 -7.69 -4.33
CA ASP A 157 20.01 -7.34 -3.09
C ASP A 157 19.87 -5.85 -2.74
N LYS A 158 19.83 -4.96 -3.75
CA LYS A 158 19.64 -3.52 -3.58
C LYS A 158 18.20 -3.15 -3.24
N ASN A 159 17.23 -3.85 -3.85
CA ASN A 159 15.82 -3.76 -3.47
C ASN A 159 15.65 -4.12 -1.98
N ILE A 160 16.12 -5.31 -1.57
CA ILE A 160 16.01 -5.78 -0.18
C ILE A 160 16.75 -4.84 0.78
N GLU A 161 17.97 -4.39 0.46
CA GLU A 161 18.74 -3.44 1.28
C GLU A 161 17.96 -2.15 1.53
N THR A 162 17.35 -1.58 0.47
CA THR A 162 16.58 -0.34 0.56
C THR A 162 15.28 -0.55 1.33
N CYS A 163 14.56 -1.66 1.08
CA CYS A 163 13.37 -2.04 1.82
C CYS A 163 13.67 -2.22 3.32
N VAL A 164 14.77 -2.88 3.69
CA VAL A 164 15.22 -3.02 5.09
C VAL A 164 15.43 -1.65 5.76
N LYS A 165 16.06 -0.71 5.06
CA LYS A 165 16.28 0.65 5.57
C LYS A 165 14.96 1.35 5.87
N TYR A 166 14.03 1.36 4.93
CA TYR A 166 12.72 2.00 5.11
C TYR A 166 11.85 1.26 6.12
N PHE A 167 11.83 -0.07 6.09
CA PHE A 167 11.03 -0.86 7.02
C PHE A 167 11.47 -0.68 8.47
N THR A 168 12.78 -0.51 8.70
CA THR A 168 13.31 -0.17 10.04
C THR A 168 12.77 1.16 10.57
N ARG A 169 12.54 2.15 9.68
CA ARG A 169 11.90 3.43 10.04
C ARG A 169 10.40 3.24 10.31
N MET A 170 9.70 2.57 9.40
CA MET A 170 8.25 2.30 9.47
C MET A 170 7.85 1.45 10.69
N ALA A 171 8.67 0.45 11.05
CA ALA A 171 8.40 -0.46 12.16
C ALA A 171 8.31 0.27 13.51
N LYS A 172 9.02 1.40 13.69
CA LYS A 172 8.91 2.24 14.90
C LYS A 172 7.50 2.82 15.09
N MET A 173 6.77 3.01 13.98
CA MET A 173 5.38 3.47 13.95
C MET A 173 4.39 2.32 13.76
N LYS A 174 4.87 1.07 13.79
CA LYS A 174 4.09 -0.15 13.51
C LYS A 174 3.41 -0.15 12.14
N GLN A 175 3.91 0.63 11.17
CA GLN A 175 3.38 0.64 9.82
C GLN A 175 3.65 -0.69 9.10
N TRP A 176 2.85 -0.94 8.07
CA TRP A 176 2.99 -2.09 7.19
C TRP A 176 3.73 -1.72 5.91
N LEU A 177 4.74 -2.51 5.54
CA LEU A 177 5.44 -2.35 4.25
C LEU A 177 4.93 -3.38 3.25
N GLU A 178 4.45 -2.93 2.11
CA GLU A 178 4.36 -3.78 0.92
C GLU A 178 5.64 -3.61 0.12
N MET A 179 6.26 -4.70 -0.31
CA MET A 179 7.35 -4.61 -1.29
C MET A 179 7.06 -5.48 -2.50
N GLU A 180 7.59 -5.06 -3.63
CA GLU A 180 7.56 -5.84 -4.85
C GLU A 180 8.92 -6.45 -5.19
N ILE A 181 8.90 -7.67 -5.71
CA ILE A 181 10.07 -8.41 -6.15
C ILE A 181 9.76 -9.20 -7.43
N GLY A 182 10.77 -9.35 -8.27
CA GLY A 182 10.66 -9.95 -9.59
C GLY A 182 10.67 -8.89 -10.67
N ILE A 183 10.43 -9.31 -11.90
CA ILE A 183 10.23 -8.43 -13.06
C ILE A 183 9.08 -9.02 -13.86
N THR A 184 8.11 -8.20 -14.25
CA THR A 184 7.06 -8.68 -15.15
C THR A 184 7.48 -8.44 -16.61
N GLY A 185 7.01 -9.29 -17.53
CA GLY A 185 7.30 -9.11 -18.96
C GLY A 185 6.47 -7.96 -19.54
N GLY A 186 6.98 -7.24 -20.54
CA GLY A 186 6.32 -6.04 -21.09
C GLY A 186 6.91 -4.73 -20.54
N GLU A 187 6.24 -3.59 -20.72
CA GLU A 187 6.70 -2.30 -20.16
C GLU A 187 5.99 -2.02 -18.82
N GLU A 188 6.73 -2.07 -17.72
CA GLU A 188 6.26 -1.84 -16.35
C GLU A 188 6.79 -0.50 -15.86
N ASP A 189 5.92 0.42 -15.42
CA ASP A 189 6.28 1.76 -14.93
C ASP A 189 7.30 2.61 -15.75
N GLY A 190 7.38 2.29 -17.05
CA GLY A 190 8.24 2.94 -18.05
C GLY A 190 9.50 2.15 -18.44
N VAL A 191 9.64 0.89 -18.01
CA VAL A 191 10.79 0.01 -18.30
C VAL A 191 10.36 -1.20 -19.12
N ASP A 192 10.98 -1.38 -20.29
CA ASP A 192 10.67 -2.46 -21.25
C ASP A 192 11.45 -3.76 -20.95
N ASN A 193 10.71 -4.79 -20.51
CA ASN A 193 11.19 -6.13 -20.18
C ASN A 193 10.90 -7.16 -21.29
N THR A 194 10.52 -6.75 -22.50
CA THR A 194 10.15 -7.68 -23.60
C THR A 194 11.27 -8.61 -24.06
N GLY A 195 12.54 -8.25 -23.80
CA GLY A 195 13.72 -9.02 -24.17
C GLY A 195 14.22 -10.02 -23.11
N VAL A 196 13.53 -10.15 -21.98
CA VAL A 196 13.99 -10.96 -20.85
C VAL A 196 13.58 -12.43 -21.01
N ASP A 197 14.45 -13.36 -20.61
CA ASP A 197 14.17 -14.81 -20.61
C ASP A 197 12.92 -15.12 -19.77
N ASN A 198 12.05 -16.00 -20.28
CA ASN A 198 10.75 -16.33 -19.69
C ASN A 198 10.89 -16.89 -18.25
N ALA A 199 11.99 -17.58 -17.95
CA ALA A 199 12.30 -18.05 -16.60
C ALA A 199 12.57 -16.91 -15.61
N ALA A 200 13.07 -15.76 -16.07
CA ALA A 200 13.31 -14.58 -15.26
C ALA A 200 12.06 -13.69 -15.09
N LEU A 201 10.97 -13.96 -15.82
CA LEU A 201 9.67 -13.27 -15.67
C LEU A 201 8.86 -13.72 -14.44
N TYR A 202 9.36 -14.72 -13.71
CA TYR A 202 8.73 -15.25 -12.51
C TYR A 202 9.69 -15.13 -11.34
N THR A 203 9.16 -14.65 -10.21
CA THR A 203 9.87 -14.64 -8.93
C THR A 203 10.11 -16.06 -8.47
N GLN A 204 11.34 -16.38 -8.06
CA GLN A 204 11.64 -17.70 -7.53
C GLN A 204 11.29 -17.80 -6.04
N PRO A 205 10.90 -18.97 -5.53
CA PRO A 205 10.65 -19.16 -4.09
C PRO A 205 11.81 -18.73 -3.20
N GLU A 206 13.05 -18.89 -3.66
CA GLU A 206 14.25 -18.45 -2.97
C GLU A 206 14.31 -16.93 -2.83
N ASP A 207 13.87 -16.17 -3.83
CA ASP A 207 13.80 -14.70 -3.76
C ASP A 207 12.78 -14.25 -2.71
N ILE A 208 11.62 -14.92 -2.67
CA ILE A 208 10.59 -14.67 -1.64
C ILE A 208 11.15 -14.98 -0.25
N TYR A 209 11.92 -16.07 -0.12
CA TYR A 209 12.53 -16.45 1.16
C TYR A 209 13.61 -15.46 1.61
N ASP A 210 14.44 -14.95 0.70
CA ASP A 210 15.46 -13.94 1.00
C ASP A 210 14.81 -12.65 1.52
N VAL A 211 13.74 -12.19 0.85
CA VAL A 211 12.92 -11.06 1.29
C VAL A 211 12.33 -11.31 2.67
N TYR A 212 11.67 -12.46 2.88
CA TYR A 212 11.08 -12.84 4.16
C TYR A 212 12.13 -12.84 5.27
N LYS A 213 13.29 -13.46 5.03
CA LYS A 213 14.38 -13.55 6.01
C LYS A 213 14.91 -12.18 6.40
N ALA A 214 15.05 -11.26 5.46
CA ALA A 214 15.52 -9.91 5.71
C ALA A 214 14.50 -9.06 6.48
N LEU A 215 13.23 -9.06 6.06
CA LEU A 215 12.21 -8.18 6.65
C LEU A 215 11.65 -8.73 7.97
N SER A 216 11.49 -10.04 8.12
CA SER A 216 10.98 -10.65 9.36
C SER A 216 11.88 -10.41 10.56
N ALA A 217 13.17 -10.14 10.35
CA ALA A 217 14.11 -9.73 11.40
C ALA A 217 13.78 -8.34 11.99
N ILE A 218 13.00 -7.52 11.29
CA ILE A 218 12.62 -6.17 11.70
C ILE A 218 11.23 -6.17 12.31
N SER A 219 10.24 -6.71 11.59
CA SER A 219 8.83 -6.70 11.97
C SER A 219 8.04 -7.71 11.13
N PRO A 220 6.94 -8.29 11.66
CA PRO A 220 6.06 -9.16 10.89
C PRO A 220 5.12 -8.40 9.94
N ASN A 221 5.08 -7.06 10.00
CA ASN A 221 4.10 -6.24 9.27
C ASN A 221 4.56 -5.95 7.83
N PHE A 222 4.67 -6.98 6.99
CA PHE A 222 4.97 -6.80 5.58
C PHE A 222 4.20 -7.76 4.66
N SER A 223 3.98 -7.32 3.43
CA SER A 223 3.45 -8.11 2.30
C SER A 223 4.47 -8.14 1.16
N ILE A 224 4.40 -9.18 0.34
CA ILE A 224 5.26 -9.37 -0.84
C ILE A 224 4.34 -9.43 -2.06
N ALA A 225 4.50 -8.48 -2.97
CA ALA A 225 4.03 -8.58 -4.35
C ALA A 225 5.12 -9.32 -5.16
N ALA A 226 4.75 -10.45 -5.76
CA ALA A 226 5.67 -11.27 -6.53
C ALA A 226 5.21 -11.29 -7.99
N ALA A 227 6.16 -11.34 -8.93
CA ALA A 227 5.86 -11.64 -10.32
C ALA A 227 5.53 -13.14 -10.50
N PHE A 228 4.29 -13.47 -10.82
CA PHE A 228 3.81 -14.83 -11.13
C PHE A 228 3.07 -14.90 -12.48
N GLY A 229 3.42 -14.03 -13.44
CA GLY A 229 2.73 -13.88 -14.73
C GLY A 229 1.56 -12.88 -14.71
N ASN A 230 1.41 -12.16 -13.60
CA ASN A 230 0.48 -11.04 -13.40
C ASN A 230 1.03 -9.75 -14.01
N VAL A 231 1.27 -9.75 -15.32
CA VAL A 231 1.75 -8.56 -16.04
C VAL A 231 0.83 -7.38 -15.77
N HIS A 232 1.43 -6.30 -15.30
CA HIS A 232 0.79 -5.02 -15.06
C HIS A 232 1.74 -3.90 -15.48
N GLY A 233 1.21 -2.73 -15.81
CA GLY A 233 1.97 -1.67 -16.48
C GLY A 233 1.47 -1.37 -17.90
N VAL A 234 2.25 -0.59 -18.64
CA VAL A 234 1.86 -0.09 -19.96
C VAL A 234 2.19 -1.14 -21.02
N TYR A 235 1.18 -1.76 -21.63
CA TYR A 235 1.41 -2.41 -22.91
C TYR A 235 1.62 -1.32 -23.98
N LYS A 236 2.81 -1.24 -24.58
CA LYS A 236 3.00 -0.62 -25.89
C LYS A 236 3.07 -1.68 -26.97
#